data_AF-A0AA43ILN6-F1
#
_entry.id   AF-A0AA43ILN6-F1
#
_cell.length_a   1.000
_cell.length_b   1.000
_cell.length_c   1.000
_cell.angle_alpha   90.00
_cell.angle_beta   90.00
_cell.angle_gamma   90.00
#
_symmetry.space_group_name_H-M   'P 1'
#
loop_
_entity.id
_entity.type
_entity.pdbx_description
1 polymer ?
#
loop_
_entity_poly.entity_id
_entity_poly.type
_entity_poly.pdbx_seq_one_letter_code
_entity_poly.pdbx_strand_id
1 'polypeptide(L)'
;MERPLTQHLHQDGTARFLREYVETGGYRSLQRITTGMAPKDVQRLVSESGLRGRGGGGFPTGTKWSFVPMGPDASKPKYIVANGDEMEPGTFKDRILMEGDPHGLVEGMIMAGYALDAEVGYIFLRGEYHLSAQRLTRAIAEAYDAGYLGQPLPGTTFQFNLHLHSSAGRYICGEETALINALEGKRAVPRAKPPFPQTVGLWGQPTIVQNVETLYNLPHIMNHGAEWYHRLSRTQDGGTKMYGISGRVTNPGWWELPLGTTARELLERHAGGMADGARFRGLLPGGISTAFMIEEHLDLPLDFSSFPSDVGRLGTGTMIILD
;
A
#
# COMPACT_ATOMS: atom_id res chain seq x y z
N MET A 1 -1.77 -6.08 20.71
CA MET A 1 -1.20 -6.28 19.37
C MET A 1 -0.85 -4.94 18.79
N GLU A 2 0.34 -4.81 18.22
CA GLU A 2 0.77 -3.57 17.56
C GLU A 2 -0.01 -3.38 16.25
N ARG A 3 -0.35 -2.13 15.96
CA ARG A 3 -1.14 -1.71 14.79
C ARG A 3 -0.41 -0.55 14.10
N PRO A 4 0.74 -0.81 13.47
CA PRO A 4 1.61 0.24 12.96
C PRO A 4 0.89 1.23 12.05
N LEU A 5 -0.05 0.77 11.21
CA LEU A 5 -0.70 1.61 10.21
C LEU A 5 -1.83 2.47 10.78
N THR A 6 -2.43 2.05 11.89
CA THR A 6 -3.69 2.65 12.39
C THR A 6 -3.63 3.17 13.82
N GLN A 7 -2.55 2.91 14.56
CA GLN A 7 -2.42 3.28 15.98
C GLN A 7 -2.54 4.78 16.29
N HIS A 8 -2.29 5.65 15.29
CA HIS A 8 -2.35 7.10 15.45
C HIS A 8 -3.46 7.75 14.62
N LEU A 9 -4.36 6.97 14.02
CA LEU A 9 -5.51 7.55 13.31
C LEU A 9 -6.52 8.11 14.31
N HIS A 10 -7.04 9.29 14.01
CA HIS A 10 -8.04 9.91 14.86
C HIS A 10 -9.40 9.25 14.65
N GLN A 11 -10.10 8.95 15.75
CA GLN A 11 -11.41 8.32 15.70
C GLN A 11 -12.50 9.23 15.11
N ASP A 12 -12.30 10.54 15.15
CA ASP A 12 -13.21 11.54 14.58
C ASP A 12 -13.01 11.75 13.08
N GLY A 13 -12.07 11.04 12.44
CA GLY A 13 -11.77 11.13 11.02
C GLY A 13 -10.98 12.38 10.62
N THR A 14 -10.50 13.18 11.57
CA THR A 14 -9.51 14.24 11.29
C THR A 14 -8.16 13.62 10.93
N ALA A 15 -7.30 14.40 10.27
CA ALA A 15 -6.02 13.91 9.78
C ALA A 15 -4.87 14.32 10.68
N ARG A 16 -3.92 13.41 10.83
CA ARG A 16 -2.61 13.68 11.41
C ARG A 16 -1.70 14.35 10.38
N PHE A 17 -1.41 15.63 10.58
CA PHE A 17 -0.53 16.42 9.72
C PHE A 17 0.90 16.52 10.29
N LEU A 18 1.80 17.22 9.60
CA LEU A 18 3.25 17.17 9.81
C LEU A 18 3.70 17.20 11.27
N ARG A 19 3.23 18.18 12.06
CA ARG A 19 3.68 18.36 13.44
C ARG A 19 3.42 17.11 14.28
N GLU A 20 2.19 16.64 14.29
CA GLU A 20 1.79 15.47 15.07
C GLU A 20 2.41 14.19 14.52
N TYR A 21 2.54 14.09 13.19
CA TYR A 21 3.24 12.99 12.53
C TYR A 21 4.67 12.86 13.05
N VAL A 22 5.43 13.97 13.12
CA VAL A 22 6.80 14.00 13.65
C VAL A 22 6.84 13.71 15.16
N GLU A 23 5.95 14.32 15.95
CA GLU A 23 5.89 14.12 17.42
C GLU A 23 5.69 12.63 17.80
N THR A 24 4.94 11.90 16.97
CA THR A 24 4.68 10.46 17.15
C THR A 24 5.68 9.54 16.44
N GLY A 25 6.77 10.10 15.90
CA GLY A 25 7.91 9.35 15.35
C GLY A 25 7.96 9.21 13.84
N GLY A 26 7.13 9.97 13.11
CA GLY A 26 7.22 10.14 11.67
C GLY A 26 8.56 10.73 11.22
N TYR A 27 8.96 10.41 10.00
CA TYR A 27 10.24 10.76 9.36
C TYR A 27 11.50 10.21 10.05
N ARG A 28 11.37 9.41 11.12
CA ARG A 28 12.51 8.70 11.74
C ARG A 28 13.11 7.67 10.80
N SER A 29 12.33 7.10 9.87
CA SER A 29 12.89 6.14 8.91
C SER A 29 13.89 6.83 7.98
N LEU A 30 13.62 8.09 7.60
CA LEU A 30 14.54 8.91 6.82
C LEU A 30 15.78 9.27 7.63
N GLN A 31 15.64 9.60 8.92
CA GLN A 31 16.80 9.84 9.79
C GLN A 31 17.75 8.65 9.80
N ARG A 32 17.24 7.41 9.85
CA ARG A 32 18.06 6.19 9.75
C ARG A 32 18.75 6.04 8.38
N ILE A 33 18.15 6.54 7.30
CA ILE A 33 18.82 6.61 6.00
C ILE A 33 20.00 7.60 6.07
N THR A 34 19.78 8.77 6.67
CA THR A 34 20.80 9.84 6.77
C THR A 34 22.02 9.47 7.61
N THR A 35 21.98 8.38 8.40
CA THR A 35 23.15 7.85 9.12
C THR A 35 24.10 7.05 8.23
N GLY A 36 23.96 7.12 6.90
CA GLY A 36 24.87 6.50 5.93
C GLY A 36 24.43 5.14 5.41
N MET A 37 23.14 4.79 5.52
CA MET A 37 22.62 3.51 5.04
C MET A 37 22.47 3.54 3.52
N ALA A 38 23.08 2.61 2.78
CA ALA A 38 23.03 2.62 1.32
C ALA A 38 21.66 2.14 0.79
N PRO A 39 21.25 2.51 -0.44
CA PRO A 39 19.98 2.05 -1.04
C PRO A 39 19.83 0.52 -1.01
N LYS A 40 20.91 -0.22 -1.29
CA LYS A 40 20.93 -1.69 -1.23
C LYS A 40 20.59 -2.26 0.16
N ASP A 41 20.95 -1.55 1.23
CA ASP A 41 20.66 -1.98 2.60
C ASP A 41 19.16 -1.82 2.89
N VAL A 42 18.54 -0.77 2.35
CA VAL A 42 17.08 -0.59 2.43
C VAL A 42 16.36 -1.67 1.64
N GLN A 43 16.81 -1.96 0.41
CA GLN A 43 16.23 -3.04 -0.40
C GLN A 43 16.35 -4.41 0.28
N ARG A 44 17.51 -4.69 0.90
CA ARG A 44 17.74 -5.92 1.66
C ARG A 44 16.80 -6.01 2.86
N LEU A 45 16.68 -4.95 3.65
CA LEU A 45 15.79 -4.92 4.81
C LEU A 45 14.32 -5.18 4.42
N VAL A 46 13.85 -4.58 3.32
CA VAL A 46 12.48 -4.82 2.80
C VAL A 46 12.33 -6.26 2.30
N SER A 47 13.35 -6.81 1.66
CA SER A 47 13.34 -8.22 1.23
C SER A 47 13.29 -9.18 2.42
N GLU A 48 14.14 -8.96 3.42
CA GLU A 48 14.22 -9.75 4.66
C GLU A 48 12.94 -9.67 5.49
N SER A 49 12.21 -8.55 5.43
CA SER A 49 10.90 -8.40 6.08
C SER A 49 9.81 -9.32 5.49
N GLY A 50 10.01 -9.87 4.29
CA GLY A 50 8.96 -10.64 3.62
C GLY A 50 7.73 -9.82 3.23
N LEU A 51 7.84 -8.48 3.12
CA LEU A 51 6.74 -7.63 2.69
C LEU A 51 6.22 -8.04 1.30
N ARG A 52 4.96 -8.49 1.25
CA ARG A 52 4.23 -8.79 0.00
C ARG A 52 3.29 -7.65 -0.37
N GLY A 53 3.15 -7.40 -1.67
CA GLY A 53 2.32 -6.31 -2.19
C GLY A 53 0.86 -6.38 -1.75
N ARG A 54 0.34 -5.29 -1.20
CA ARG A 54 -0.99 -5.20 -0.57
C ARG A 54 -2.13 -4.82 -1.52
N GLY A 55 -1.85 -4.68 -2.82
CA GLY A 55 -2.83 -4.33 -3.87
C GLY A 55 -3.53 -5.53 -4.53
N GLY A 56 -3.52 -6.71 -3.91
CA GLY A 56 -4.20 -7.91 -4.40
C GLY A 56 -3.34 -8.93 -5.14
N GLY A 57 -2.19 -8.51 -5.71
CA GLY A 57 -1.25 -9.43 -6.35
C GLY A 57 -0.41 -10.28 -5.38
N GLY A 58 -0.15 -9.78 -4.17
CA GLY A 58 0.70 -10.49 -3.20
C GLY A 58 2.13 -10.71 -3.68
N PHE A 59 2.64 -10.00 -4.68
CA PHE A 59 3.99 -10.21 -5.20
C PHE A 59 5.04 -9.74 -4.17
N PRO A 60 6.12 -10.50 -3.90
CA PRO A 60 7.16 -10.09 -2.95
C PRO A 60 7.80 -8.75 -3.34
N THR A 61 7.72 -7.76 -2.45
CA THR A 61 8.14 -6.39 -2.74
C THR A 61 9.64 -6.30 -3.01
N GLY A 62 10.45 -6.97 -2.18
CA GLY A 62 11.91 -7.02 -2.36
C GLY A 62 12.31 -7.61 -3.71
N THR A 63 11.70 -8.72 -4.12
CA THR A 63 11.90 -9.30 -5.45
C THR A 63 11.48 -8.33 -6.55
N LYS A 64 10.34 -7.64 -6.39
CA LYS A 64 9.88 -6.65 -7.38
C LYS A 64 10.91 -5.53 -7.58
N TRP A 65 11.51 -5.08 -6.48
CA TRP A 65 12.53 -4.02 -6.47
C TRP A 65 13.84 -4.48 -7.11
N SER A 66 14.20 -5.76 -6.99
CA SER A 66 15.42 -6.30 -7.61
C SER A 66 15.46 -6.23 -9.14
N PHE A 67 14.30 -6.03 -9.78
CA PHE A 67 14.20 -5.87 -11.24
C PHE A 67 14.46 -4.44 -11.73
N VAL A 68 14.59 -3.46 -10.82
CA VAL A 68 14.88 -2.08 -11.19
C VAL A 68 16.40 -1.94 -11.45
N PRO A 69 16.84 -1.44 -12.61
CA PRO A 69 18.25 -1.22 -12.88
C PRO A 69 18.89 -0.25 -11.86
N MET A 70 20.04 -0.63 -11.31
CA MET A 70 20.80 0.15 -10.33
C MET A 70 22.24 0.38 -10.80
N GLY A 71 22.89 1.41 -10.26
CA GLY A 71 24.27 1.75 -10.57
C GLY A 71 24.42 2.95 -11.52
N PRO A 72 25.66 3.36 -11.82
CA PRO A 72 25.96 4.58 -12.58
C PRO A 72 25.46 4.53 -14.03
N ASP A 73 25.37 3.34 -14.63
CA ASP A 73 24.90 3.14 -16.01
C ASP A 73 23.38 2.95 -16.12
N ALA A 74 22.66 2.99 -14.99
CA ALA A 74 21.21 2.83 -15.00
C ALA A 74 20.53 4.08 -15.61
N SER A 75 19.51 3.84 -16.45
CA SER A 75 18.73 4.92 -17.04
C SER A 75 18.08 5.79 -15.96
N LYS A 76 18.13 7.10 -16.17
CA LYS A 76 17.53 8.14 -15.31
C LYS A 76 16.72 9.11 -16.18
N PRO A 77 15.69 9.77 -15.63
CA PRO A 77 15.18 9.61 -14.26
C PRO A 77 14.46 8.26 -14.09
N LYS A 78 14.40 7.73 -12.87
CA LYS A 78 13.51 6.61 -12.54
C LYS A 78 12.28 7.12 -11.79
N TYR A 79 11.19 6.38 -11.94
CA TYR A 79 9.90 6.75 -11.38
C TYR A 79 9.39 5.73 -10.37
N ILE A 80 8.75 6.24 -9.32
CA ILE A 80 7.91 5.45 -8.43
C ILE A 80 6.48 5.96 -8.47
N VAL A 81 5.51 5.06 -8.53
CA VAL A 81 4.09 5.41 -8.54
C VAL A 81 3.37 4.71 -7.40
N ALA A 82 2.79 5.48 -6.48
CA ALA A 82 1.79 4.98 -5.55
C ALA A 82 0.46 4.80 -6.29
N ASN A 83 0.00 3.57 -6.40
CA ASN A 83 -1.31 3.24 -6.94
C ASN A 83 -2.36 3.39 -5.83
N GLY A 84 -2.98 4.57 -5.80
CA GLY A 84 -4.13 4.92 -4.97
C GLY A 84 -5.45 4.92 -5.76
N ASP A 85 -5.50 4.27 -6.93
CA ASP A 85 -6.71 4.11 -7.75
C ASP A 85 -7.53 2.91 -7.25
N GLU A 86 -7.97 3.01 -5.99
CA GLU A 86 -8.69 1.97 -5.27
C GLU A 86 -10.14 1.86 -5.79
N MET A 87 -10.32 1.13 -6.89
CA MET A 87 -11.60 1.01 -7.59
C MET A 87 -12.19 -0.41 -7.59
N GLU A 88 -11.48 -1.41 -7.06
CA GLU A 88 -12.04 -2.74 -6.88
C GLU A 88 -13.25 -2.63 -5.93
N PRO A 89 -14.44 -3.14 -6.29
CA PRO A 89 -15.60 -3.05 -5.42
C PRO A 89 -15.35 -3.75 -4.08
N GLY A 90 -15.81 -3.11 -3.02
CA GLY A 90 -15.57 -3.55 -1.64
C GLY A 90 -14.24 -3.07 -1.07
N THR A 91 -13.36 -2.45 -1.85
CA THR A 91 -12.05 -1.97 -1.39
C THR A 91 -12.07 -0.50 -1.01
N PHE A 92 -11.66 -0.22 0.23
CA PHE A 92 -11.68 1.13 0.83
C PHE A 92 -10.58 1.33 1.88
N LYS A 93 -9.56 0.47 1.91
CA LYS A 93 -8.51 0.44 2.94
C LYS A 93 -7.47 1.55 2.77
N ASP A 94 -7.09 1.85 1.52
CA ASP A 94 -6.05 2.82 1.21
C ASP A 94 -6.58 4.24 1.46
N ARG A 95 -7.86 4.46 1.19
CA ARG A 95 -8.58 5.69 1.52
C ARG A 95 -8.40 6.09 2.98
N ILE A 96 -8.61 5.15 3.90
CA ILE A 96 -8.54 5.40 5.35
C ILE A 96 -7.15 5.89 5.74
N LEU A 97 -6.10 5.26 5.22
CA LEU A 97 -4.72 5.65 5.50
C LEU A 97 -4.40 7.04 4.92
N MET A 98 -4.74 7.27 3.65
CA MET A 98 -4.46 8.56 2.98
C MET A 98 -5.25 9.72 3.57
N GLU A 99 -6.49 9.48 4.01
CA GLU A 99 -7.28 10.51 4.67
C GLU A 99 -6.78 10.73 6.11
N GLY A 100 -6.57 9.69 6.90
CA GLY A 100 -6.24 9.86 8.31
C GLY A 100 -4.77 10.22 8.60
N ASP A 101 -3.83 9.79 7.75
CA ASP A 101 -2.40 9.97 7.97
C ASP A 101 -1.61 10.15 6.66
N PRO A 102 -1.79 11.25 5.93
CA PRO A 102 -1.22 11.45 4.60
C PRO A 102 0.32 11.47 4.58
N HIS A 103 0.98 11.87 5.67
CA HIS A 103 2.45 11.87 5.75
C HIS A 103 3.05 10.47 5.76
N GLY A 104 2.32 9.45 6.24
CA GLY A 104 2.77 8.06 6.17
C GLY A 104 3.05 7.60 4.74
N LEU A 105 2.20 8.00 3.79
CA LEU A 105 2.44 7.73 2.37
C LEU A 105 3.63 8.52 1.83
N VAL A 106 3.74 9.80 2.20
CA VAL A 106 4.85 10.66 1.75
C VAL A 106 6.20 10.10 2.21
N GLU A 107 6.32 9.72 3.49
CA GLU A 107 7.55 9.10 4.02
C GLU A 107 7.85 7.76 3.32
N GLY A 108 6.85 6.91 3.14
CA GLY A 108 7.00 5.65 2.42
C GLY A 108 7.46 5.84 0.97
N MET A 109 6.95 6.87 0.28
CA MET A 109 7.36 7.23 -1.07
C MET A 109 8.80 7.72 -1.13
N ILE A 110 9.23 8.58 -0.19
CA ILE A 110 10.63 9.05 -0.11
C ILE A 110 11.57 7.86 0.14
N MET A 111 11.23 6.98 1.10
CA MET A 111 12.04 5.81 1.43
C MET A 111 12.17 4.86 0.24
N ALA A 112 11.07 4.57 -0.45
CA ALA A 112 11.10 3.72 -1.64
C ALA A 112 11.84 4.39 -2.81
N GLY A 113 11.69 5.71 -2.99
CA GLY A 113 12.46 6.51 -3.93
C GLY A 113 13.96 6.39 -3.68
N TYR A 114 14.39 6.54 -2.43
CA TYR A 114 15.78 6.38 -2.02
C TYR A 114 16.30 4.97 -2.31
N ALA A 115 15.54 3.94 -1.89
CA ALA A 115 15.92 2.55 -2.07
C ALA A 115 16.12 2.19 -3.55
N LEU A 116 15.36 2.79 -4.46
CA LEU A 116 15.37 2.50 -5.90
C LEU A 116 16.16 3.52 -6.72
N ASP A 117 16.74 4.54 -6.07
CA ASP A 117 17.40 5.66 -6.72
C ASP A 117 16.47 6.30 -7.78
N ALA A 118 15.22 6.53 -7.39
CA ALA A 118 14.19 7.19 -8.19
C ALA A 118 14.03 8.64 -7.77
N GLU A 119 14.17 9.56 -8.72
CA GLU A 119 14.17 11.00 -8.48
C GLU A 119 12.76 11.60 -8.42
N VAL A 120 11.77 10.90 -8.99
CA VAL A 120 10.40 11.41 -9.12
C VAL A 120 9.37 10.37 -8.74
N GLY A 121 8.43 10.78 -7.90
CA GLY A 121 7.28 10.02 -7.45
C GLY A 121 5.97 10.60 -7.96
N TYR A 122 5.01 9.73 -8.26
CA TYR A 122 3.62 10.09 -8.50
C TYR A 122 2.70 9.34 -7.54
N ILE A 123 1.72 10.03 -6.96
CA ILE A 123 0.55 9.40 -6.35
C ILE A 123 -0.56 9.43 -7.39
N PHE A 124 -0.90 8.27 -7.95
CA PHE A 124 -2.00 8.13 -8.89
C PHE A 124 -3.26 7.80 -8.10
N LEU A 125 -4.05 8.82 -7.81
CA LEU A 125 -5.17 8.78 -6.88
C LEU A 125 -6.50 8.64 -7.61
N ARG A 126 -7.38 7.79 -7.11
CA ARG A 126 -8.79 7.72 -7.54
C ARG A 126 -9.45 9.11 -7.59
N GLY A 127 -10.10 9.44 -8.71
CA GLY A 127 -10.72 10.76 -8.93
C GLY A 127 -11.80 11.14 -7.92
N GLU A 128 -12.53 10.17 -7.37
CA GLU A 128 -13.59 10.40 -6.39
C GLU A 128 -13.06 10.64 -4.96
N TYR A 129 -11.76 10.41 -4.69
CA TYR A 129 -11.17 10.58 -3.36
C TYR A 129 -10.76 12.03 -3.12
N HIS A 130 -11.74 12.94 -3.16
CA HIS A 130 -11.53 14.39 -3.03
C HIS A 130 -10.89 14.78 -1.68
N LEU A 131 -11.29 14.14 -0.58
CA LEU A 131 -10.70 14.40 0.74
C LEU A 131 -9.26 13.90 0.81
N SER A 132 -8.96 12.69 0.32
CA SER A 132 -7.57 12.22 0.19
C SER A 132 -6.75 13.19 -0.65
N ALA A 133 -7.28 13.69 -1.77
CA ALA A 133 -6.57 14.62 -2.64
C ALA A 133 -6.19 15.91 -1.88
N GLN A 134 -7.16 16.53 -1.19
CA GLN A 134 -6.92 17.74 -0.39
C GLN A 134 -5.86 17.51 0.70
N ARG A 135 -5.97 16.41 1.44
CA ARG A 135 -5.06 16.09 2.55
C ARG A 135 -3.66 15.72 2.07
N LEU A 136 -3.54 14.96 0.97
CA LEU A 136 -2.25 14.63 0.35
C LEU A 136 -1.58 15.86 -0.26
N THR A 137 -2.33 16.73 -0.96
CA THR A 137 -1.76 17.99 -1.47
C THR A 137 -1.18 18.83 -0.34
N ARG A 138 -1.89 18.94 0.78
CA ARG A 138 -1.39 19.63 1.98
C ARG A 138 -0.13 18.95 2.55
N ALA A 139 -0.15 17.63 2.75
CA ALA A 139 0.99 16.90 3.31
C ALA A 139 2.23 16.96 2.41
N ILE A 140 2.05 16.93 1.09
CA ILE A 140 3.13 17.12 0.12
C ILE A 140 3.71 18.53 0.27
N ALA A 141 2.88 19.57 0.33
CA ALA A 141 3.35 20.94 0.53
C ALA A 141 4.10 21.11 1.87
N GLU A 142 3.54 20.59 2.97
CA GLU A 142 4.20 20.59 4.29
C GLU A 142 5.57 19.87 4.24
N ALA A 143 5.68 18.78 3.48
CA ALA A 143 6.94 18.04 3.32
C ALA A 143 7.97 18.78 2.44
N TYR A 144 7.53 19.55 1.43
CA TYR A 144 8.40 20.46 0.68
C TYR A 144 8.91 21.61 1.58
N ASP A 145 8.01 22.25 2.33
CA ASP A 145 8.35 23.36 3.24
C ASP A 145 9.32 22.93 4.34
N ALA A 146 9.17 21.70 4.85
CA ALA A 146 10.06 21.11 5.85
C ALA A 146 11.37 20.54 5.27
N GLY A 147 11.56 20.55 3.95
CA GLY A 147 12.77 20.06 3.29
C GLY A 147 12.89 18.53 3.19
N TYR A 148 11.81 17.78 3.41
CA TYR A 148 11.78 16.33 3.17
C TYR A 148 11.62 15.99 1.67
N LEU A 149 11.06 16.91 0.88
CA LEU A 149 10.90 16.82 -0.57
C LEU A 149 11.60 17.99 -1.26
N GLY A 150 12.00 17.79 -2.51
CA GLY A 150 12.56 18.84 -3.37
C GLY A 150 14.00 19.24 -3.06
N GLN A 151 14.56 18.82 -1.92
CA GLN A 151 15.96 19.02 -1.54
C GLN A 151 16.65 17.67 -1.31
N PRO A 152 17.99 17.61 -1.41
CA PRO A 152 18.73 16.41 -1.04
C PRO A 152 18.49 16.04 0.44
N LEU A 153 18.25 14.77 0.73
CA LEU A 153 18.15 14.30 2.11
C LEU A 153 19.50 14.53 2.83
N PRO A 154 19.50 15.00 4.09
CA PRO A 154 20.74 15.29 4.82
C PRO A 154 21.74 14.11 4.77
N GLY A 155 23.00 14.41 4.51
CA GLY A 155 24.05 13.38 4.43
C GLY A 155 24.02 12.51 3.16
N THR A 156 23.14 12.81 2.20
CA THR A 156 23.04 12.12 0.92
C THR A 156 23.03 13.11 -0.25
N THR A 157 23.21 12.60 -1.47
CA THR A 157 22.97 13.36 -2.72
C THR A 157 21.57 13.09 -3.29
N PHE A 158 20.74 12.30 -2.61
CA PHE A 158 19.45 11.86 -3.10
C PHE A 158 18.40 12.95 -2.90
N GLN A 159 17.81 13.42 -4.00
CA GLN A 159 16.71 14.38 -4.04
C GLN A 159 15.48 13.71 -4.63
N PHE A 160 14.32 13.94 -4.02
CA PHE A 160 13.06 13.34 -4.45
C PHE A 160 11.96 14.39 -4.64
N ASN A 161 11.25 14.32 -5.76
CA ASN A 161 10.07 15.14 -6.03
C ASN A 161 8.82 14.26 -6.05
N LEU A 162 7.73 14.73 -5.48
CA LEU A 162 6.49 13.97 -5.37
C LEU A 162 5.31 14.77 -5.91
N HIS A 163 4.55 14.16 -6.80
CA HIS A 163 3.42 14.80 -7.45
C HIS A 163 2.13 14.00 -7.21
N LEU A 164 1.01 14.70 -7.02
CA LEU A 164 -0.31 14.09 -6.99
C LEU A 164 -0.95 14.16 -8.39
N HIS A 165 -1.48 13.04 -8.86
CA HIS A 165 -2.24 12.95 -10.11
C HIS A 165 -3.59 12.28 -9.84
N SER A 166 -4.68 12.96 -10.15
CA SER A 166 -6.03 12.41 -9.99
C SER A 166 -6.50 11.69 -11.25
N SER A 167 -6.85 10.42 -11.10
CA SER A 167 -7.44 9.52 -12.10
C SER A 167 -8.81 10.01 -12.56
N ALA A 168 -9.17 9.69 -13.80
CA ALA A 168 -10.46 10.04 -14.39
C ALA A 168 -11.61 9.05 -14.10
N GLY A 169 -11.47 8.15 -13.11
CA GLY A 169 -12.60 7.33 -12.65
C GLY A 169 -12.84 6.04 -13.44
N ARG A 170 -11.81 5.20 -13.67
CA ARG A 170 -11.95 3.92 -14.40
C ARG A 170 -11.18 2.79 -13.72
N TYR A 171 -11.87 1.69 -13.39
CA TYR A 171 -11.26 0.53 -12.71
C TYR A 171 -9.99 0.00 -13.38
N ILE A 172 -9.96 -0.01 -14.72
CA ILE A 172 -8.79 -0.48 -15.49
C ILE A 172 -7.53 0.36 -15.22
N CYS A 173 -7.66 1.63 -14.82
CA CYS A 173 -6.52 2.48 -14.47
C CYS A 173 -5.77 2.00 -13.23
N GLY A 174 -6.36 1.13 -12.41
CA GLY A 174 -5.68 0.49 -11.28
C GLY A 174 -4.73 -0.64 -11.69
N GLU A 175 -4.80 -1.15 -12.92
CA GLU A 175 -3.83 -2.13 -13.43
C GLU A 175 -2.49 -1.44 -13.70
N GLU A 176 -1.38 -2.05 -13.26
CA GLU A 176 -0.03 -1.45 -13.25
C GLU A 176 0.38 -0.79 -14.58
N THR A 177 0.15 -1.45 -15.72
CA THR A 177 0.58 -0.92 -17.03
C THR A 177 -0.43 0.02 -17.67
N ALA A 178 -1.73 -0.19 -17.43
CA ALA A 178 -2.79 0.72 -17.82
C ALA A 178 -2.68 2.04 -17.05
N LEU A 179 -2.31 1.99 -15.77
CA LEU A 179 -2.01 3.14 -14.92
C LEU A 179 -0.94 4.00 -15.54
N ILE A 180 0.17 3.39 -15.98
CA ILE A 180 1.27 4.11 -16.62
C ILE A 180 0.76 4.80 -17.89
N ASN A 181 -0.04 4.13 -18.73
CA ASN A 181 -0.63 4.78 -19.90
C ASN A 181 -1.56 5.94 -19.53
N ALA A 182 -2.38 5.79 -18.49
CA ALA A 182 -3.27 6.85 -18.02
C ALA A 182 -2.47 8.07 -17.53
N LEU A 183 -1.41 7.84 -16.75
CA LEU A 183 -0.52 8.88 -16.24
C LEU A 183 0.23 9.61 -17.37
N GLU A 184 0.56 8.92 -18.47
CA GLU A 184 1.13 9.55 -19.68
C GLU A 184 0.10 10.36 -20.50
N GLY A 185 -1.16 10.43 -20.07
CA GLY A 185 -2.23 11.08 -20.82
C GLY A 185 -2.76 10.27 -22.00
N LYS A 186 -2.45 8.97 -22.07
CA LYS A 186 -2.97 8.04 -23.08
C LYS A 186 -4.24 7.36 -22.56
N ARG A 187 -4.93 6.66 -23.46
CA ARG A 187 -6.01 5.75 -23.05
C ARG A 187 -5.44 4.64 -22.15
N ALA A 188 -6.12 4.35 -21.04
CA ALA A 188 -5.75 3.34 -20.06
C ALA A 188 -5.96 1.90 -20.57
N VAL A 189 -5.24 1.52 -21.61
CA VAL A 189 -5.17 0.15 -22.12
C VAL A 189 -3.90 -0.49 -21.55
N PRO A 190 -3.97 -1.70 -20.94
CA PRO A 190 -2.78 -2.39 -20.46
C PRO A 190 -1.72 -2.57 -21.56
N ARG A 191 -0.44 -2.49 -21.19
CA ARG A 191 0.68 -2.75 -22.11
C ARG A 191 0.97 -4.24 -22.13
N ALA A 192 1.33 -4.76 -23.30
CA ALA A 192 1.88 -6.11 -23.39
C ALA A 192 3.23 -6.18 -22.66
N LYS A 193 3.45 -7.29 -21.94
CA LYS A 193 4.73 -7.62 -21.31
C LYS A 193 5.35 -8.78 -22.13
N PRO A 194 6.65 -8.77 -22.47
CA PRO A 194 7.66 -7.70 -22.26
C PRO A 194 7.52 -6.50 -23.24
N PRO A 195 8.17 -5.34 -22.96
CA PRO A 195 9.05 -5.06 -21.81
C PRO A 195 8.29 -4.83 -20.50
N PHE A 196 8.96 -5.08 -19.37
CA PHE A 196 8.38 -4.87 -18.04
C PHE A 196 8.55 -3.41 -17.57
N PRO A 197 7.61 -2.87 -16.77
CA PRO A 197 7.68 -1.48 -16.30
C PRO A 197 8.98 -1.11 -15.56
N GLN A 198 9.56 -2.08 -14.85
CA GLN A 198 10.77 -1.89 -14.05
C GLN A 198 11.97 -1.52 -14.91
N THR A 199 11.94 -1.83 -16.21
CA THR A 199 12.97 -1.42 -17.18
C THR A 199 12.45 -0.37 -18.16
N VAL A 200 11.21 -0.52 -18.66
CA VAL A 200 10.60 0.40 -19.63
C VAL A 200 9.14 0.68 -19.20
N GLY A 201 8.96 1.74 -18.40
CA GLY A 201 7.69 2.14 -17.83
C GLY A 201 7.24 3.53 -18.28
N LEU A 202 7.04 4.43 -17.32
CA LEU A 202 6.58 5.80 -17.51
C LEU A 202 7.56 6.58 -18.38
N TRP A 203 7.07 7.09 -19.51
CA TRP A 203 7.85 7.78 -20.55
C TRP A 203 9.08 6.99 -21.01
N GLY A 204 8.98 5.66 -21.02
CA GLY A 204 10.06 4.77 -21.43
C GLY A 204 11.17 4.57 -20.38
N GLN A 205 11.03 5.14 -19.19
CA GLN A 205 12.02 5.05 -18.12
C GLN A 205 11.68 3.96 -17.09
N PRO A 206 12.68 3.44 -16.33
CA PRO A 206 12.45 2.49 -15.25
C PRO A 206 11.39 3.00 -14.27
N THR A 207 10.34 2.20 -14.04
CA THR A 207 9.21 2.59 -13.19
C THR A 207 8.77 1.44 -12.29
N ILE A 208 8.59 1.73 -11.02
CA ILE A 208 7.93 0.82 -10.08
C ILE A 208 6.54 1.38 -9.75
N VAL A 209 5.52 0.52 -9.80
CA VAL A 209 4.18 0.84 -9.27
C VAL A 209 3.97 0.05 -7.98
N GLN A 210 3.55 0.70 -6.91
CA GLN A 210 3.29 0.06 -5.61
C GLN A 210 1.94 0.48 -5.06
N ASN A 211 1.20 -0.46 -4.47
CA ASN A 211 -0.02 -0.13 -3.73
C ASN A 211 0.30 0.76 -2.51
N VAL A 212 -0.62 1.66 -2.18
CA VAL A 212 -0.52 2.58 -1.05
C VAL A 212 -0.19 1.87 0.27
N GLU A 213 -0.97 0.86 0.68
CA GLU A 213 -0.69 0.13 1.93
C GLU A 213 0.69 -0.53 1.93
N THR A 214 1.20 -1.01 0.79
CA THR A 214 2.58 -1.54 0.70
C THR A 214 3.60 -0.47 1.11
N LEU A 215 3.42 0.77 0.65
CA LEU A 215 4.33 1.88 0.93
C LEU A 215 4.24 2.34 2.39
N TYR A 216 3.03 2.33 2.98
CA TYR A 216 2.82 2.64 4.40
C TYR A 216 3.58 1.68 5.34
N ASN A 217 3.83 0.44 4.93
CA ASN A 217 4.58 -0.50 5.76
C ASN A 217 6.09 -0.17 5.84
N LEU A 218 6.63 0.55 4.85
CA LEU A 218 8.08 0.75 4.71
C LEU A 218 8.71 1.51 5.89
N PRO A 219 8.18 2.66 6.33
CA PRO A 219 8.78 3.40 7.44
C PRO A 219 8.84 2.58 8.74
N HIS A 220 7.82 1.77 8.99
CA HIS A 220 7.78 0.91 10.18
C HIS A 220 8.79 -0.24 10.10
N ILE A 221 8.92 -0.89 8.94
CA ILE A 221 9.96 -1.90 8.71
C ILE A 221 11.35 -1.28 8.93
N MET A 222 11.58 -0.08 8.42
CA MET A 222 12.84 0.64 8.63
C MET A 222 13.11 0.93 10.11
N ASN A 223 12.08 1.33 10.86
CA ASN A 223 12.22 1.73 12.25
C ASN A 223 12.38 0.55 13.21
N HIS A 224 11.78 -0.60 12.92
CA HIS A 224 11.72 -1.73 13.87
C HIS A 224 12.42 -3.01 13.40
N GLY A 225 12.75 -3.10 12.11
CA GLY A 225 13.46 -4.24 11.52
C GLY A 225 12.56 -5.36 11.01
N ALA A 226 13.13 -6.24 10.18
CA ALA A 226 12.44 -7.38 9.56
C ALA A 226 11.86 -8.36 10.57
N GLU A 227 12.63 -8.71 11.61
CA GLU A 227 12.20 -9.62 12.68
C GLU A 227 10.96 -9.12 13.43
N TRP A 228 10.88 -7.82 13.69
CA TRP A 228 9.67 -7.23 14.29
C TRP A 228 8.47 -7.40 13.36
N TYR A 229 8.66 -7.14 12.06
CA TYR A 229 7.59 -7.22 11.08
C TYR A 229 7.05 -8.65 10.91
N HIS A 230 7.92 -9.66 10.94
CA HIS A 230 7.52 -11.08 10.94
C HIS A 230 6.65 -11.43 12.16
N ARG A 231 7.01 -10.96 13.35
CA ARG A 231 6.25 -11.24 14.59
C ARG A 231 4.84 -10.63 14.61
N LEU A 232 4.53 -9.69 13.72
CA LEU A 232 3.18 -9.14 13.59
C LEU A 232 2.20 -10.12 12.91
N SER A 233 2.71 -11.07 12.13
CA SER A 233 1.90 -12.03 11.38
C SER A 233 1.66 -13.32 12.15
N ARG A 234 0.59 -14.03 11.80
CA ARG A 234 0.34 -15.41 12.25
C ARG A 234 0.87 -16.46 11.27
N THR A 235 1.43 -16.04 10.13
CA THR A 235 1.87 -16.92 9.04
C THR A 235 3.26 -16.53 8.55
N GLN A 236 3.79 -17.26 7.57
CA GLN A 236 5.10 -16.97 6.96
C GLN A 236 5.13 -15.62 6.21
N ASP A 237 3.97 -15.09 5.83
CA ASP A 237 3.86 -13.78 5.18
C ASP A 237 3.93 -12.69 6.25
N GLY A 238 4.97 -11.85 6.23
CA GLY A 238 5.20 -10.86 7.29
C GLY A 238 4.18 -9.72 7.36
N GLY A 239 3.96 -9.22 8.57
CA GLY A 239 3.26 -7.97 8.87
C GLY A 239 1.78 -8.06 9.23
N THR A 240 1.19 -6.88 9.41
CA THR A 240 -0.26 -6.67 9.48
C THR A 240 -0.84 -6.45 8.09
N LYS A 241 -2.17 -6.44 8.03
CA LYS A 241 -2.97 -6.15 6.86
C LYS A 241 -4.17 -5.30 7.27
N MET A 242 -4.48 -4.29 6.45
CA MET A 242 -5.75 -3.60 6.53
C MET A 242 -6.86 -4.49 5.97
N TYR A 243 -7.67 -5.07 6.85
CA TYR A 243 -8.87 -5.80 6.48
C TYR A 243 -10.09 -4.90 6.51
N GLY A 244 -11.12 -5.27 5.77
CA GLY A 244 -12.41 -4.58 5.82
C GLY A 244 -13.57 -5.55 5.62
N ILE A 245 -14.74 -5.16 6.11
CA ILE A 245 -16.00 -5.85 5.85
C ILE A 245 -17.03 -4.82 5.40
N SER A 246 -17.72 -5.17 4.33
CA SER A 246 -18.93 -4.52 3.81
C SER A 246 -20.04 -5.55 3.61
N GLY A 247 -21.27 -5.09 3.37
CA GLY A 247 -22.46 -5.97 3.28
C GLY A 247 -23.33 -5.90 4.54
N ARG A 248 -24.26 -6.85 4.69
CA ARG A 248 -25.26 -6.87 5.78
C ARG A 248 -24.73 -7.53 7.05
N VAL A 249 -23.74 -6.88 7.66
CA VAL A 249 -23.19 -7.22 8.98
C VAL A 249 -23.57 -6.17 10.03
N THR A 250 -23.44 -6.51 11.31
CA THR A 250 -23.76 -5.61 12.42
C THR A 250 -22.90 -4.34 12.41
N ASN A 251 -21.59 -4.50 12.22
CA ASN A 251 -20.61 -3.41 12.26
C ASN A 251 -19.69 -3.48 11.02
N PRO A 252 -20.12 -2.97 9.85
CA PRO A 252 -19.24 -2.86 8.70
C PRO A 252 -18.13 -1.86 9.00
N GLY A 253 -16.92 -2.09 8.47
CA GLY A 253 -15.77 -1.26 8.80
C GLY A 253 -14.45 -1.83 8.35
N TRP A 254 -13.38 -1.34 8.97
CA TRP A 254 -12.01 -1.76 8.71
C TRP A 254 -11.29 -2.05 10.02
N TRP A 255 -10.31 -2.95 9.95
CA TRP A 255 -9.45 -3.29 11.07
C TRP A 255 -8.04 -3.61 10.56
N GLU A 256 -7.03 -3.07 11.23
CA GLU A 256 -5.67 -3.55 11.05
C GLU A 256 -5.45 -4.77 11.94
N LEU A 257 -5.21 -5.92 11.32
CA LEU A 257 -5.02 -7.19 12.01
C LEU A 257 -3.82 -7.94 11.40
N PRO A 258 -3.30 -8.99 12.07
CA PRO A 258 -2.24 -9.83 11.52
C PRO A 258 -2.67 -10.47 10.22
N LEU A 259 -1.71 -10.64 9.31
CA LEU A 259 -1.88 -11.64 8.27
C LEU A 259 -2.14 -13.02 8.89
N GLY A 260 -3.05 -13.77 8.28
CA GLY A 260 -3.55 -15.05 8.79
C GLY A 260 -4.72 -14.94 9.77
N THR A 261 -5.28 -13.75 10.00
CA THR A 261 -6.59 -13.63 10.65
C THR A 261 -7.64 -14.36 9.81
N THR A 262 -8.54 -15.14 10.43
CA THR A 262 -9.54 -15.91 9.68
C THR A 262 -10.75 -15.05 9.30
N ALA A 263 -11.48 -15.46 8.25
CA ALA A 263 -12.71 -14.80 7.88
C ALA A 263 -13.78 -14.89 8.98
N ARG A 264 -13.81 -16.01 9.73
CA ARG A 264 -14.66 -16.18 10.92
C ARG A 264 -14.36 -15.13 11.98
N GLU A 265 -13.09 -14.94 12.33
CA GLU A 265 -12.71 -13.94 13.33
C GLU A 265 -13.13 -12.54 12.88
N LEU A 266 -12.89 -12.18 11.62
CA LEU A 266 -13.33 -10.90 11.09
C LEU A 266 -14.86 -10.74 11.13
N LEU A 267 -15.62 -11.73 10.68
CA LEU A 267 -17.08 -11.67 10.63
C LEU A 267 -17.71 -11.65 12.03
N GLU A 268 -17.38 -12.63 12.86
CA GLU A 268 -18.08 -12.85 14.13
C GLU A 268 -17.56 -11.93 15.24
N ARG A 269 -16.24 -11.73 15.33
CA ARG A 269 -15.64 -10.94 16.42
C ARG A 269 -15.56 -9.46 16.10
N HIS A 270 -15.12 -9.10 14.89
CA HIS A 270 -14.86 -7.70 14.53
C HIS A 270 -16.10 -7.02 13.96
N ALA A 271 -16.77 -7.63 12.99
CA ALA A 271 -18.01 -7.12 12.43
C ALA A 271 -19.25 -7.42 13.28
N GLY A 272 -19.13 -8.26 14.32
CA GLY A 272 -20.23 -8.57 15.24
C GLY A 272 -21.32 -9.46 14.63
N GLY A 273 -20.96 -10.28 13.64
CA GLY A 273 -21.86 -11.18 12.93
C GLY A 273 -22.73 -10.52 11.86
N MET A 274 -23.67 -11.29 11.34
CA MET A 274 -24.68 -10.81 10.38
C MET A 274 -25.64 -9.85 11.05
N ALA A 275 -26.13 -8.85 10.31
CA ALA A 275 -27.15 -7.94 10.78
C ALA A 275 -28.48 -8.68 11.06
N ASP A 276 -29.36 -8.07 11.87
CA ASP A 276 -30.65 -8.66 12.23
C ASP A 276 -31.46 -9.11 11.00
N GLY A 277 -31.85 -10.39 11.02
CA GLY A 277 -32.62 -11.03 9.95
C GLY A 277 -31.81 -11.42 8.70
N ALA A 278 -30.51 -11.12 8.63
CA ALA A 278 -29.62 -11.59 7.57
C ALA A 278 -29.01 -12.97 7.92
N ARG A 279 -28.67 -13.75 6.90
CA ARG A 279 -28.02 -15.07 7.07
C ARG A 279 -26.85 -15.18 6.12
N PHE A 280 -25.68 -15.57 6.61
CA PHE A 280 -24.50 -15.71 5.76
C PHE A 280 -24.74 -16.68 4.59
N ARG A 281 -24.44 -16.25 3.36
CA ARG A 281 -24.48 -17.07 2.14
C ARG A 281 -23.10 -17.25 1.51
N GLY A 282 -22.22 -16.30 1.74
CA GLY A 282 -20.86 -16.33 1.24
C GLY A 282 -20.18 -14.97 1.38
N LEU A 283 -18.91 -14.91 0.98
CA LEU A 283 -18.15 -13.68 0.92
C LEU A 283 -17.16 -13.68 -0.25
N LEU A 284 -16.68 -12.50 -0.61
CA LEU A 284 -15.53 -12.31 -1.50
C LEU A 284 -14.33 -11.83 -0.66
N PRO A 285 -13.24 -12.59 -0.49
CA PRO A 285 -12.19 -12.30 0.50
C PRO A 285 -11.28 -11.11 0.20
N GLY A 286 -11.21 -10.66 -1.05
CA GLY A 286 -10.33 -9.56 -1.43
C GLY A 286 -10.87 -8.60 -2.49
N GLY A 287 -12.13 -8.76 -2.89
CA GLY A 287 -12.79 -8.02 -3.97
C GLY A 287 -13.35 -8.94 -5.05
N ILE A 288 -13.96 -8.35 -6.08
CA ILE A 288 -14.64 -9.10 -7.16
C ILE A 288 -13.72 -9.99 -7.99
N SER A 289 -12.40 -9.82 -7.87
CA SER A 289 -11.40 -10.63 -8.57
C SER A 289 -11.11 -11.99 -7.90
N THR A 290 -11.83 -12.33 -6.83
CA THR A 290 -11.65 -13.56 -6.03
C THR A 290 -12.85 -14.49 -6.13
N ALA A 291 -12.67 -15.79 -5.87
CA ALA A 291 -13.78 -16.73 -5.84
C ALA A 291 -14.60 -16.56 -4.54
N PHE A 292 -15.84 -17.05 -4.56
CA PHE A 292 -16.70 -17.01 -3.38
C PHE A 292 -16.19 -17.97 -2.30
N MET A 293 -16.08 -17.45 -1.08
CA MET A 293 -15.91 -18.26 0.12
C MET A 293 -17.29 -18.53 0.75
N ILE A 294 -17.50 -19.77 1.16
CA ILE A 294 -18.73 -20.22 1.85
C ILE A 294 -18.40 -20.59 3.30
N GLU A 295 -19.38 -21.07 4.05
CA GLU A 295 -19.27 -21.35 5.49
C GLU A 295 -18.09 -22.29 5.82
N GLU A 296 -17.85 -23.28 4.98
CA GLU A 296 -16.74 -24.25 5.10
C GLU A 296 -15.35 -23.59 5.02
N HIS A 297 -15.25 -22.40 4.41
CA HIS A 297 -14.01 -21.68 4.21
C HIS A 297 -13.71 -20.64 5.30
N LEU A 298 -14.63 -20.39 6.25
CA LEU A 298 -14.50 -19.27 7.19
C LEU A 298 -13.30 -19.39 8.14
N ASP A 299 -12.84 -20.60 8.40
CA ASP A 299 -11.69 -20.88 9.28
C ASP A 299 -10.35 -20.87 8.54
N LEU A 300 -10.34 -20.61 7.22
CA LEU A 300 -9.10 -20.45 6.46
C LEU A 300 -8.36 -19.17 6.90
N PRO A 301 -7.03 -19.25 7.15
CA PRO A 301 -6.21 -18.07 7.39
C PRO A 301 -6.22 -17.13 6.17
N LEU A 302 -6.55 -15.86 6.37
CA LEU A 302 -6.50 -14.88 5.29
C LEU A 302 -5.06 -14.37 5.11
N ASP A 303 -4.27 -15.06 4.29
CA ASP A 303 -2.93 -14.68 3.89
C ASP A 303 -2.67 -14.90 2.37
N PHE A 304 -1.43 -14.80 1.90
CA PHE A 304 -1.11 -14.95 0.48
C PHE A 304 -0.64 -16.37 0.09
N SER A 305 -0.51 -17.27 1.06
CA SER A 305 0.19 -18.55 0.88
C SER A 305 -0.67 -19.77 1.22
N SER A 306 -1.71 -19.60 2.04
CA SER A 306 -2.52 -20.66 2.62
C SER A 306 -3.83 -20.90 1.87
N PHE A 307 -4.17 -20.07 0.89
CA PHE A 307 -5.40 -20.25 0.11
C PHE A 307 -5.32 -21.49 -0.80
N PRO A 308 -6.32 -22.39 -0.73
CA PRO A 308 -6.48 -23.45 -1.72
C PRO A 308 -6.69 -22.88 -3.13
N SER A 309 -6.17 -23.56 -4.14
CA SER A 309 -6.23 -23.10 -5.54
C SER A 309 -7.66 -22.94 -6.08
N ASP A 310 -8.62 -23.68 -5.54
CA ASP A 310 -10.04 -23.68 -5.87
C ASP A 310 -10.84 -22.59 -5.13
N VAL A 311 -10.33 -22.10 -4.00
CA VAL A 311 -10.92 -20.97 -3.24
C VAL A 311 -10.32 -19.63 -3.70
N GLY A 312 -9.14 -19.66 -4.34
CA GLY A 312 -8.54 -18.51 -5.01
C GLY A 312 -7.37 -17.92 -4.24
N ARG A 313 -7.44 -16.63 -3.90
CA ARG A 313 -6.34 -15.88 -3.28
C ARG A 313 -6.87 -14.76 -2.39
N LEU A 314 -6.07 -14.33 -1.42
CA LEU A 314 -6.27 -13.03 -0.76
C LEU A 314 -5.97 -11.90 -1.75
N GLY A 315 -7.01 -11.17 -2.15
CA GLY A 315 -6.90 -9.93 -2.91
C GLY A 315 -6.51 -8.77 -2.01
N THR A 316 -7.33 -7.73 -1.96
CA THR A 316 -7.05 -6.51 -1.21
C THR A 316 -7.30 -6.64 0.30
N GLY A 317 -7.92 -7.72 0.76
CA GLY A 317 -8.24 -7.97 2.18
C GLY A 317 -9.53 -7.30 2.67
N THR A 318 -10.26 -6.61 1.79
CA THR A 318 -11.57 -6.03 2.11
C THR A 318 -12.66 -6.90 1.52
N MET A 319 -13.53 -7.40 2.39
CA MET A 319 -14.52 -8.43 2.07
C MET A 319 -15.91 -7.85 1.84
N ILE A 320 -16.63 -8.45 0.90
CA ILE A 320 -18.06 -8.21 0.70
C ILE A 320 -18.80 -9.44 1.21
N ILE A 321 -19.62 -9.26 2.24
CA ILE A 321 -20.47 -10.30 2.83
C ILE A 321 -21.81 -10.35 2.11
N LEU A 322 -22.28 -11.55 1.82
CA LEU A 322 -23.53 -11.84 1.10
C LEU A 322 -24.51 -12.56 2.03
N ASP A 323 -25.79 -12.15 1.96
CA ASP A 323 -26.90 -12.69 2.75
C ASP A 323 -28.05 -13.31 1.93
#